data_AF-A0A943PPG8-F1
#
_entry.id   AF-A0A943PPG8-F1
#
_cell.length_a   1.000
_cell.length_b   1.000
_cell.length_c   1.000
_cell.angle_alpha   90.00
_cell.angle_beta   90.00
_cell.angle_gamma   90.00
#
_symmetry.space_group_name_H-M   'P 1'
#
loop_
_entity.id
_entity.type
_entity.pdbx_description
1 polymer ?
#
loop_
_entity_poly.entity_id
_entity_poly.type
_entity_poly.pdbx_seq_one_letter_code
_entity_poly.pdbx_strand_id
1 'polypeptide(L)'
;MNKIFELCKNLSKLTHIDNVYIIVITEIIISYLFIRIIRFIITKIGASLIKDSRKKYLYHKKINVFSSLIFVIIVFLIINPYIKNIITIISFVSAALTLALREVITNWFAGIYIKIKKPFRLEDRIEVDIKKVMSLI
;
A
#
# COMPACT_ATOMS: atom_id res chain seq x y z
N MET A 1 -22.56 4.49 -21.11
CA MET A 1 -21.46 3.50 -21.09
C MET A 1 -20.85 3.26 -22.47
N ASN A 2 -21.63 2.94 -23.51
CA ASN A 2 -21.10 2.54 -24.82
C ASN A 2 -20.16 3.57 -25.49
N LYS A 3 -20.49 4.87 -25.46
CA LYS A 3 -19.63 5.92 -26.04
C LYS A 3 -18.28 6.09 -25.33
N ILE A 4 -18.23 5.90 -24.01
CA ILE A 4 -16.97 5.99 -23.23
C ILE A 4 -16.07 4.81 -23.59
N PHE A 5 -16.64 3.61 -23.65
CA PHE A 5 -15.90 2.40 -24.05
C PHE A 5 -15.37 2.49 -25.49
N GLU A 6 -16.15 3.07 -26.40
CA GLU A 6 -15.76 3.31 -27.78
C GLU A 6 -14.63 4.35 -27.89
N LEU A 7 -14.67 5.41 -27.08
CA LEU A 7 -13.58 6.38 -26.95
C LEU A 7 -12.29 5.71 -26.45
N CYS A 8 -12.38 4.88 -25.39
CA CYS A 8 -11.25 4.13 -24.86
C CYS A 8 -10.64 3.19 -25.91
N LYS A 9 -11.46 2.52 -26.72
CA LYS A 9 -11.03 1.64 -27.81
C LYS A 9 -10.32 2.40 -28.94
N ASN A 10 -10.76 3.62 -29.24
CA ASN A 10 -10.10 4.45 -30.25
C ASN A 10 -8.76 4.99 -29.73
N LEU A 11 -8.69 5.37 -28.45
CA LEU A 11 -7.44 5.76 -27.78
C LEU A 11 -6.44 4.61 -27.68
N SER A 12 -6.91 3.38 -27.43
CA SER A 12 -6.06 2.18 -27.37
C SER A 12 -5.39 1.90 -28.72
N LYS A 13 -6.14 2.03 -29.82
CA LYS A 13 -5.62 1.87 -31.18
C LYS A 13 -4.57 2.92 -31.52
N LEU A 14 -4.75 4.16 -31.07
CA LEU A 14 -3.82 5.26 -31.35
C LEU A 14 -2.52 5.13 -30.55
N THR A 15 -2.61 4.67 -29.31
CA THR A 15 -1.48 4.62 -28.37
C THR A 15 -0.78 3.26 -28.33
N HIS A 16 -1.33 2.24 -28.99
CA HIS A 16 -0.89 0.82 -28.89
C HIS A 16 -0.91 0.23 -27.46
N ILE A 17 -1.51 0.94 -26.49
CA ILE A 17 -1.65 0.48 -25.11
C ILE A 17 -2.89 -0.39 -24.99
N ASP A 18 -2.84 -1.47 -24.19
CA ASP A 18 -3.99 -2.32 -23.96
C ASP A 18 -5.18 -1.52 -23.40
N ASN A 19 -6.36 -1.80 -23.95
CA ASN A 19 -7.61 -1.13 -23.59
C ASN A 19 -7.90 -1.21 -22.08
N VAL A 20 -7.47 -2.29 -21.43
CA VAL A 20 -7.64 -2.50 -19.99
C VAL A 20 -7.01 -1.36 -19.17
N TYR A 21 -5.76 -0.98 -19.48
CA TYR A 21 -5.08 0.09 -18.73
C TYR A 21 -5.74 1.45 -18.98
N ILE A 22 -6.20 1.70 -20.20
CA ILE A 22 -6.89 2.96 -20.55
C ILE A 22 -8.22 3.08 -19.81
N ILE A 23 -8.98 2.00 -19.68
CA ILE A 23 -10.23 1.98 -18.92
C ILE A 23 -9.96 2.31 -17.45
N VAL A 24 -8.97 1.66 -16.83
CA VAL A 24 -8.60 1.90 -15.42
C VAL A 24 -8.18 3.35 -15.18
N ILE A 25 -7.32 3.90 -16.04
CA ILE A 25 -6.87 5.29 -15.94
C ILE A 25 -8.07 6.24 -16.08
N THR A 26 -8.98 5.96 -17.01
CA THR A 26 -10.19 6.77 -17.22
C THR A 26 -11.12 6.73 -16.01
N GLU A 27 -11.31 5.56 -15.39
CA GLU A 27 -12.11 5.41 -14.17
C GLU A 27 -11.51 6.17 -12.97
N ILE A 28 -10.17 6.15 -12.83
CA ILE A 28 -9.47 6.93 -11.80
C ILE A 28 -9.67 8.43 -12.02
N ILE A 29 -9.57 8.91 -13.27
CA ILE A 29 -9.78 10.33 -13.60
C ILE A 29 -11.22 10.74 -13.29
N ILE A 30 -12.20 9.93 -13.71
CA ILE A 30 -13.63 10.21 -13.48
C ILE A 30 -13.93 10.23 -11.97
N SER A 31 -13.45 9.25 -11.20
CA SER A 31 -13.65 9.20 -9.76
C SER A 31 -12.99 10.38 -9.03
N TYR A 32 -11.79 10.79 -9.45
CA TYR A 32 -11.13 11.99 -8.92
C TYR A 32 -11.95 13.26 -9.15
N LEU A 33 -12.46 13.46 -10.37
CA LEU A 33 -13.32 14.60 -10.70
C LEU A 33 -14.61 14.59 -9.89
N PHE A 34 -15.24 13.42 -9.75
CA PHE A 34 -16.46 13.24 -8.98
C PHE A 34 -16.27 13.64 -7.50
N ILE A 35 -15.22 13.15 -6.85
CA ILE A 35 -14.91 13.50 -5.46
C ILE A 35 -14.60 14.99 -5.32
N ARG A 36 -13.91 15.59 -6.30
CA ARG A 36 -13.60 17.03 -6.29
C ARG A 36 -14.87 17.87 -6.36
N ILE A 37 -15.86 17.48 -7.16
CA ILE A 37 -17.17 18.13 -7.27
C ILE A 37 -17.93 18.00 -5.94
N ILE A 38 -18.03 16.79 -5.39
CA ILE A 38 -18.69 16.56 -4.09
C ILE A 38 -18.03 17.41 -2.99
N ARG A 39 -16.69 17.41 -2.94
CA ARG A 39 -15.93 18.21 -1.97
C ARG A 39 -16.25 19.70 -2.11
N PHE A 40 -16.32 20.21 -3.33
CA PHE A 40 -16.66 21.61 -3.59
C PHE A 40 -18.05 21.96 -3.05
N ILE A 41 -19.04 21.09 -3.28
CA ILE A 41 -20.42 21.28 -2.79
C ILE A 41 -20.45 21.26 -1.24
N ILE A 42 -19.87 20.23 -0.60
CA ILE A 42 -19.88 20.07 0.87
C ILE A 42 -19.16 21.23 1.56
N THR A 43 -18.02 21.65 1.02
CA THR A 43 -17.26 22.77 1.58
C THR A 43 -17.98 24.09 1.40
N LYS A 44 -18.61 24.34 0.25
CA LYS A 44 -19.38 25.57 0.00
C LYS A 44 -20.61 25.69 0.91
N ILE A 45 -21.35 24.59 1.11
CA ILE A 45 -22.54 24.55 1.97
C ILE A 45 -22.15 24.68 3.45
N GLY A 46 -21.19 23.90 3.94
CA GLY A 46 -20.84 23.98 5.36
C GLY A 46 -20.09 25.26 5.74
N ALA A 47 -19.34 25.85 4.81
CA ALA A 47 -18.62 27.10 5.06
C ALA A 47 -19.51 28.35 5.10
N SER A 48 -20.74 28.29 4.58
CA SER A 48 -21.72 29.38 4.70
C SER A 48 -22.40 29.39 6.07
N LEU A 49 -22.41 28.26 6.77
CA LEU A 49 -23.03 28.11 8.11
C LEU A 49 -22.10 28.53 9.25
N ILE A 50 -20.79 28.59 9.02
CA ILE A 50 -19.78 28.86 10.05
C ILE A 50 -19.28 30.31 9.94
N LYS A 51 -19.61 31.15 10.94
CA LYS A 51 -19.16 32.55 11.02
C LYS A 51 -17.72 32.71 11.54
N ASP A 52 -17.28 31.81 12.41
CA ASP A 52 -15.94 31.81 13.02
C ASP A 52 -14.88 31.29 12.04
N SER A 53 -13.87 32.12 11.74
CA SER A 53 -12.78 31.82 10.81
C SER A 53 -11.96 30.60 11.22
N ARG A 54 -11.73 30.39 12.53
CA ARG A 54 -10.96 29.24 13.03
C ARG A 54 -11.73 27.94 12.83
N LYS A 55 -13.03 27.93 13.14
CA LYS A 55 -13.90 26.76 12.95
C LYS A 55 -14.06 26.42 11.46
N LYS A 56 -14.15 27.43 10.60
CA LYS A 56 -14.23 27.27 9.14
C LYS A 56 -12.96 26.62 8.59
N TYR A 57 -11.78 27.05 9.00
CA TYR A 57 -10.51 26.41 8.60
C TYR A 57 -10.46 24.94 9.02
N LEU A 58 -10.81 24.63 10.28
CA LEU A 58 -10.82 23.24 10.76
C LEU A 58 -11.83 22.37 10.01
N TYR A 59 -12.99 22.92 9.64
CA TYR A 59 -13.98 22.24 8.81
C TYR A 59 -13.43 21.88 7.42
N HIS A 60 -12.83 22.85 6.73
CA HIS A 60 -12.18 22.60 5.42
C HIS A 60 -11.06 21.56 5.53
N LYS A 61 -10.23 21.62 6.59
CA LYS A 61 -9.15 20.65 6.82
C LYS A 61 -9.71 19.23 7.01
N LYS A 62 -10.75 19.07 7.84
CA LYS A 62 -11.40 17.77 8.07
C LYS A 62 -11.97 17.18 6.79
N ILE A 63 -12.70 17.97 5.99
CA ILE A 63 -13.26 17.50 4.72
C ILE A 63 -12.18 17.14 3.73
N ASN A 64 -11.10 17.91 3.66
CA ASN A 64 -9.99 17.59 2.78
C ASN A 64 -9.39 16.23 3.13
N VAL A 65 -9.05 16.01 4.40
CA VAL A 65 -8.51 14.72 4.89
C VAL A 65 -9.48 13.58 4.60
N PHE A 66 -10.77 13.76 4.91
CA PHE A 66 -11.78 12.74 4.69
C PHE A 66 -11.97 12.42 3.19
N SER A 67 -12.02 13.45 2.33
CA SER A 67 -12.13 13.29 0.88
C SER A 67 -10.91 12.60 0.27
N SER A 68 -9.70 12.90 0.76
CA SER A 68 -8.49 12.23 0.32
C SER A 68 -8.48 10.77 0.74
N LEU A 69 -8.91 10.46 1.97
CA LEU A 69 -9.02 9.08 2.44
C LEU A 69 -10.02 8.27 1.60
N ILE A 70 -11.19 8.85 1.29
CA ILE A 70 -12.19 8.22 0.41
C ILE A 70 -11.62 7.95 -0.98
N PHE A 71 -10.84 8.89 -1.53
CA PHE A 71 -10.24 8.73 -2.85
C PHE A 71 -9.21 7.59 -2.87
N VAL A 72 -8.35 7.50 -1.85
CA VAL A 72 -7.38 6.41 -1.73
C VAL A 72 -8.08 5.05 -1.69
N ILE A 73 -9.18 4.93 -0.94
CA ILE A 73 -9.97 3.68 -0.89
C ILE A 73 -10.55 3.34 -2.25
N ILE A 74 -11.12 4.32 -2.97
CA ILE A 74 -11.69 4.10 -4.30
C ILE A 74 -10.62 3.66 -5.30
N VAL A 75 -9.46 4.34 -5.32
CA VAL A 75 -8.34 3.96 -6.19
C VAL A 75 -7.86 2.54 -5.87
N PHE A 76 -7.78 2.18 -4.59
CA PHE A 76 -7.44 0.83 -4.18
C PHE A 76 -8.44 -0.20 -4.72
N LEU A 77 -9.75 0.06 -4.63
CA LEU A 77 -10.78 -0.82 -5.16
C LEU A 77 -10.73 -0.96 -6.69
N ILE A 78 -10.48 0.13 -7.42
CA ILE A 78 -10.36 0.13 -8.88
C ILE A 78 -9.15 -0.70 -9.32
N ILE A 79 -8.01 -0.57 -8.63
CA ILE A 79 -6.76 -1.21 -9.05
C ILE A 79 -6.67 -2.67 -8.60
N ASN A 80 -7.33 -3.05 -7.50
CA ASN A 80 -7.32 -4.39 -6.91
C ASN A 80 -7.45 -5.55 -7.91
N PRO A 81 -8.42 -5.58 -8.85
CA PRO A 81 -8.54 -6.69 -9.81
C PRO A 81 -7.32 -6.84 -10.74
N TYR A 82 -6.56 -5.76 -10.98
CA TYR A 82 -5.41 -5.75 -11.89
C TYR A 82 -4.08 -6.06 -11.19
N ILE A 83 -4.03 -5.97 -9.86
CA ILE A 83 -2.81 -6.18 -9.06
C ILE A 83 -2.48 -7.67 -8.84
N LYS A 84 -3.40 -8.60 -9.15
CA LYS A 84 -3.22 -10.05 -8.90
C LYS A 84 -1.89 -10.60 -9.42
N ASN A 85 -1.56 -10.31 -10.68
CA ASN A 85 -0.33 -10.82 -11.31
C ASN A 85 0.93 -10.27 -10.65
N ILE A 86 0.89 -8.99 -10.25
CA ILE A 86 1.97 -8.32 -9.54
C ILE A 86 2.16 -8.94 -8.15
N ILE A 87 1.06 -9.19 -7.41
CA ILE A 87 1.11 -9.88 -6.11
C ILE A 87 1.75 -11.26 -6.27
N THR A 88 1.35 -12.04 -7.28
CA THR A 88 1.92 -13.38 -7.48
C THR A 88 3.44 -13.35 -7.64
N ILE A 89 3.96 -12.43 -8.45
CA ILE A 89 5.40 -12.27 -8.67
C ILE A 89 6.08 -11.79 -7.39
N ILE A 90 5.54 -10.77 -6.72
CA ILE A 90 6.11 -10.24 -5.48
C ILE A 90 6.12 -11.31 -4.38
N SER A 91 5.04 -12.07 -4.23
CA SER A 91 4.95 -13.15 -3.25
C SER A 91 5.97 -14.25 -3.52
N PHE A 92 6.13 -14.64 -4.79
CA PHE A 92 7.13 -15.64 -5.18
C PHE A 92 8.56 -15.14 -4.90
N VAL A 93 8.88 -13.91 -5.31
CA VAL A 93 10.19 -13.29 -5.06
C VAL A 93 10.45 -13.12 -3.56
N SER A 94 9.43 -12.72 -2.79
CA SER A 94 9.54 -12.56 -1.33
C SER A 94 9.79 -13.89 -0.62
N ALA A 95 9.18 -14.98 -1.10
CA ALA A 95 9.42 -16.32 -0.58
C ALA A 95 10.87 -16.75 -0.86
N ALA A 96 11.35 -16.57 -2.10
CA ALA A 96 12.74 -16.86 -2.44
C ALA A 96 13.73 -16.01 -1.62
N LEU A 97 13.44 -14.73 -1.46
CA LEU A 97 14.25 -13.81 -0.65
C LEU A 97 14.28 -14.23 0.83
N THR A 98 13.14 -14.65 1.37
CA THR A 98 13.04 -15.12 2.76
C THR A 98 13.86 -16.40 2.96
N LEU A 99 13.86 -17.32 2.00
CA LEU A 99 14.71 -18.51 2.04
C LEU A 99 16.19 -18.15 2.00
N ALA A 100 16.59 -17.23 1.11
CA ALA A 100 17.98 -16.77 1.02
C ALA A 100 18.45 -16.04 2.30
N LEU A 101 17.57 -15.26 2.92
CA LEU A 101 17.88 -14.47 4.12
C LEU A 101 17.67 -15.24 5.43
N ARG A 102 17.13 -16.46 5.39
CA ARG A 102 16.75 -17.23 6.59
C ARG A 102 17.88 -17.28 7.61
N GLU A 103 19.07 -17.69 7.18
CA GLU A 103 20.23 -17.83 8.08
C GLU A 103 20.71 -16.48 8.65
N VAL A 104 20.75 -15.44 7.81
CA VAL A 104 21.15 -14.08 8.22
C VAL A 104 20.19 -13.56 9.29
N ILE A 105 18.89 -13.70 9.07
CA ILE A 105 17.85 -13.26 9.99
C ILE A 105 17.94 -14.07 11.30
N THR A 106 18.06 -15.40 11.22
CA THR A 106 18.17 -16.26 12.40
C THR A 106 19.41 -15.93 13.24
N ASN A 107 20.57 -15.73 12.62
CA ASN A 107 21.80 -15.36 13.32
C ASN A 107 21.70 -13.98 13.97
N TRP A 108 21.04 -13.03 13.30
CA TRP A 108 20.81 -11.69 13.85
C TRP A 108 19.93 -11.73 15.10
N PHE A 109 18.81 -12.47 15.06
CA PHE A 109 17.95 -12.64 16.22
C PHE A 109 18.61 -13.45 17.34
N ALA A 110 19.42 -14.46 17.01
CA ALA A 110 20.20 -15.21 17.99
C ALA A 110 21.19 -14.30 18.74
N GLY A 111 21.88 -13.41 18.02
CA GLY A 111 22.78 -12.42 18.61
C GLY A 111 22.05 -11.45 19.55
N ILE A 112 20.88 -10.95 19.15
CA ILE A 112 20.03 -10.11 20.00
C ILE A 112 19.61 -10.88 21.26
N TYR A 113 19.18 -12.13 21.10
CA TYR A 113 18.75 -12.98 22.22
C TYR A 113 19.86 -13.21 23.23
N ILE A 114 21.06 -13.59 22.77
CA ILE A 114 22.25 -13.78 23.62
C ILE A 114 22.58 -12.50 24.38
N LYS A 115 22.54 -11.34 23.70
CA LYS A 115 22.85 -10.04 24.33
C LYS A 115 21.86 -9.68 25.45
N ILE A 116 20.58 -9.98 25.28
CA ILE A 116 19.54 -9.68 26.27
C ILE A 116 19.59 -10.66 27.44
N LYS A 117 19.61 -11.96 27.16
CA LYS A 117 19.55 -13.00 28.20
C LYS A 117 20.88 -13.23 28.91
N LYS A 118 22.00 -12.84 28.29
CA LYS A 118 23.37 -13.04 28.80
C LYS A 118 23.55 -14.42 29.45
N PRO A 119 23.29 -15.52 28.72
CA PRO A 119 23.33 -16.87 29.30
C PRO A 119 24.74 -17.27 29.76
N PHE A 120 25.77 -16.54 29.33
CA PHE A 120 27.15 -16.68 29.74
C PHE A 120 27.77 -15.29 29.92
N ARG A 121 28.82 -15.21 30.73
CA ARG A 121 29.60 -14.00 30.97
C ARG A 121 30.92 -14.06 30.21
N LEU A 122 31.59 -12.92 30.15
CA LEU A 122 32.96 -12.87 29.64
C LEU A 122 33.82 -13.78 30.55
N GLU A 123 34.71 -14.56 29.94
CA GLU A 123 35.62 -15.53 30.59
C GLU A 123 35.03 -16.90 30.96
N ASP A 124 33.73 -17.12 30.79
CA ASP A 124 33.15 -18.46 30.95
C ASP A 124 33.63 -19.41 29.84
N ARG A 125 34.06 -20.62 30.22
CA ARG A 125 34.31 -21.70 29.26
C ARG A 125 32.96 -22.26 28.83
N ILE A 126 32.62 -22.07 27.56
CA ILE A 126 31.35 -22.48 26.98
C ILE A 126 31.59 -23.67 26.06
N GLU A 127 30.79 -24.71 26.22
CA GLU A 127 30.72 -25.84 25.31
C GLU A 127 29.40 -25.76 24.52
N VAL A 128 29.49 -25.88 23.20
CA VAL A 128 28.33 -25.88 22.31
C VAL A 128 28.11 -27.32 21.86
N ASP A 129 26.92 -27.87 22.14
CA ASP A 129 26.56 -29.22 21.68
C ASP A 129 26.26 -29.21 20.17
N ILE A 130 27.23 -29.66 19.37
CA ILE A 130 27.14 -29.69 17.91
C ILE A 130 26.19 -30.80 17.42
N LYS A 131 25.98 -31.88 18.18
CA LYS A 131 25.12 -33.00 17.75
C LYS A 131 23.66 -32.61 17.61
N LYS A 132 23.19 -31.70 18.46
CA LYS A 132 21.81 -31.18 18.42
C LYS A 132 21.61 -30.12 17.32
N VAL A 133 22.69 -29.49 16.85
CA VAL A 133 22.66 -28.50 15.75
C VAL A 133 22.49 -29.19 14.39
N MET A 134 23.11 -30.35 14.19
CA MET A 134 23.08 -31.06 12.91
C MET A 134 21.73 -31.76 12.60
N SER A 135 20.88 -32.01 13.61
CA SER A 135 19.55 -32.64 13.40
C SER A 135 18.42 -31.66 13.09
N LEU A 136 18.70 -30.35 13.07
CA LEU A 136 17.74 -29.27 12.85
C LEU A 136 17.93 -28.54 11.51
N ILE A 137 18.95 -28.95 10.75
CA ILE A 137 19.22 -28.54 9.36
C ILE A 137 18.71 -29.66 8.45
#